data_AF-A0A3B9R0V2-F1
#
_entry.id   AF-A0A3B9R0V2-F1
#
_cell.length_a   1.000
_cell.length_b   1.000
_cell.length_c   1.000
_cell.angle_alpha   90.00
_cell.angle_beta   90.00
_cell.angle_gamma   90.00
#
_symmetry.space_group_name_H-M   'P 1'
#
loop_
_entity.id
_entity.type
_entity.pdbx_description
1 polymer ?
#
loop_
_entity_poly.entity_id
_entity_poly.type
_entity_poly.pdbx_seq_one_letter_code
_entity_poly.pdbx_strand_id
1 'polypeptide(L)' 'MVIGIKTYKASLKVTFRTSTGEAFDERVDIVLDADSKEEAKSRLENLDASVEVDDIRITSVHHVGRGVKPV' A
#
# COMPACT_ATOMS: atom_id res chain seq x y z
N MET A 1 31.30 0.14 13.81
CA MET A 1 30.46 -1.06 14.00
C MET A 1 29.59 -1.17 12.77
N VAL A 2 29.91 -2.08 11.84
CA VAL A 2 29.17 -2.21 10.58
C VAL A 2 27.96 -3.08 10.88
N ILE A 3 26.80 -2.45 11.10
CA ILE A 3 25.54 -3.17 11.18
C ILE A 3 25.19 -3.45 9.72
N GLY A 4 25.25 -4.72 9.31
CA GLY A 4 25.03 -5.08 7.91
C GLY A 4 23.70 -4.55 7.40
N ILE A 5 23.68 -4.16 6.11
CA ILE A 5 22.51 -3.67 5.38
C ILE A 5 21.33 -4.63 5.63
N LYS A 6 20.17 -4.07 6.01
CA LYS A 6 18.91 -4.80 6.18
C LYS A 6 17.83 -4.23 5.27
N THR A 7 16.95 -5.12 4.83
CA THR A 7 15.75 -4.74 4.10
C THR A 7 14.63 -4.37 5.06
N TYR A 8 14.06 -3.18 4.86
CA TYR A 8 12.94 -2.63 5.61
C TYR A 8 11.72 -2.48 4.71
N LYS A 9 10.54 -2.65 5.31
CA LYS A 9 9.25 -2.44 4.67
C LYS A 9 8.51 -1.30 5.38
N ALA A 10 8.25 -0.22 4.65
CA ALA A 10 7.42 0.89 5.11
C ALA A 10 6.05 0.81 4.46
N SER A 11 5.00 0.65 5.26
CA SER A 11 3.62 0.57 4.79
C SER A 11 2.94 1.93 4.92
N LEU A 12 2.52 2.48 3.78
CA LEU A 12 1.79 3.73 3.65
C LEU A 12 0.31 3.43 3.42
N LYS A 13 -0.57 4.21 4.04
CA LYS A 13 -2.01 4.18 3.78
C LYS A 13 -2.33 5.25 2.75
N VAL A 14 -2.99 4.88 1.66
CA VAL A 14 -3.52 5.78 0.65
C VAL A 14 -5.03 5.79 0.78
N THR A 15 -5.63 6.97 0.92
CA THR A 15 -7.08 7.12 0.99
C THR A 15 -7.56 7.88 -0.24
N PHE A 16 -8.26 7.19 -1.14
CA PHE A 16 -8.97 7.80 -2.26
C PHE A 16 -10.32 8.31 -1.77
N ARG A 17 -10.73 9.50 -2.20
CA ARG A 17 -12.05 10.07 -1.88
C ARG A 17 -12.78 10.43 -3.15
N THR A 18 -14.04 10.01 -3.27
CA THR A 18 -14.92 10.45 -4.35
C THR A 18 -15.41 11.86 -4.05
N SER A 19 -15.96 12.53 -5.08
CA SER A 19 -16.61 13.83 -4.93
C SER A 19 -17.83 13.81 -3.99
N THR A 20 -18.43 12.64 -3.77
CA THR A 20 -19.54 12.43 -2.84
C THR A 20 -19.09 12.16 -1.40
N GLY A 21 -17.78 12.04 -1.16
CA GLY A 21 -17.20 11.81 0.16
C GLY A 21 -17.01 10.35 0.55
N GLU A 22 -17.30 9.40 -0.35
CA GLU A 22 -16.95 7.99 -0.16
C GLU A 22 -15.43 7.83 -0.15
N ALA A 23 -14.91 7.01 0.77
CA ALA A 23 -13.48 6.80 0.94
C ALA A 23 -13.08 5.34 0.69
N PHE A 24 -12.02 5.14 -0.06
CA PHE A 24 -11.40 3.84 -0.31
C PHE A 24 -9.98 3.86 0.26
N ASP A 25 -9.71 2.93 1.16
CA ASP A 25 -8.41 2.83 1.83
C ASP A 25 -7.60 1.70 1.21
N GLU A 26 -6.47 2.06 0.61
CA GLU A 26 -5.50 1.14 0.04
C GLU A 26 -4.18 1.22 0.80
N ARG A 27 -3.34 0.19 0.65
CA ARG A 27 -2.00 0.15 1.23
C ARG A 27 -0.96 0.09 0.11
N VAL A 28 0.03 0.97 0.21
CA VAL A 28 1.24 0.97 -0.62
C VAL A 28 2.42 0.62 0.26
N ASP A 29 3.22 -0.34 -0.17
CA ASP A 29 4.41 -0.77 0.56
C ASP A 29 5.67 -0.34 -0.17
N ILE A 30 6.57 0.35 0.53
CA ILE A 30 7.92 0.69 0.05
C ILE A 30 8.90 -0.28 0.69
N VAL A 31 9.67 -0.98 -0.13
CA VAL A 31 10.75 -1.87 0.31
C VAL A 31 12.08 -1.18 0.00
N LEU A 32 12.93 -1.03 1.02
CA LEU A 32 14.23 -0.38 0.87
C LEU A 32 15.29 -1.05 1.76
N ASP A 33 16.53 -0.97 1.32
CA ASP A 33 17.69 -1.40 2.11
C ASP A 33 18.30 -0.21 2.85
N ALA A 34 18.67 -0.41 4.12
CA ALA A 34 19.34 0.59 4.96
C ALA A 34 20.22 -0.08 6.02
N ASP A 35 21.20 0.65 6.55
CA ASP A 35 22.10 0.17 7.61
C ASP A 35 21.40 0.19 8.99
N SER A 36 20.32 0.98 9.12
CA SER A 36 19.50 1.07 10.33
C SER A 36 18.06 1.49 10.03
N LYS A 37 17.18 1.33 11.04
CA LYS A 37 15.79 1.78 10.93
C LYS A 37 15.68 3.30 10.90
N GLU A 38 16.57 3.98 11.61
CA GLU A 38 16.65 5.44 11.72
C GLU A 38 17.05 6.05 10.37
N GLU A 39 18.02 5.44 9.68
CA GLU A 39 18.38 5.81 8.31
C GLU A 39 17.21 5.56 7.35
N ALA A 40 16.57 4.38 7.41
CA ALA A 40 15.40 4.09 6.58
C ALA A 40 14.27 5.13 6.78
N LYS A 41 14.05 5.58 8.02
CA LYS A 41 13.10 6.67 8.31
C LYS A 41 13.54 8.01 7.72
N SER A 42 14.81 8.38 7.88
CA SER A 42 15.34 9.64 7.35
C SER A 42 15.27 9.68 5.82
N ARG A 43 15.48 8.54 5.14
CA ARG A 43 15.33 8.45 3.68
C ARG A 43 13.89 8.58 3.20
N LEU A 44 12.92 8.25 4.04
CA LEU A 44 11.49 8.42 3.78
C LEU A 44 10.94 9.72 4.39
N GLU A 45 11.78 10.52 5.04
CA GLU A 45 11.39 11.82 5.57
C GLU A 45 11.12 12.77 4.39
N ASN A 46 9.98 13.46 4.42
CA ASN A 46 9.51 14.31 3.31
C ASN A 46 9.27 13.55 1.99
N LEU A 47 8.87 12.27 2.07
CA LEU A 47 8.44 11.51 0.90
C LEU A 47 7.33 12.27 0.16
N ASP A 48 7.64 12.69 -1.06
CA ASP A 48 6.66 13.20 -2.01
C ASP A 48 6.14 12.06 -2.87
N ALA A 49 4.82 11.94 -2.97
CA ALA A 49 4.17 10.91 -3.76
C ALA A 49 3.04 11.55 -4.57
N SER A 50 3.09 11.37 -5.89
CA SER A 50 2.00 11.72 -6.80
C SER A 50 1.29 10.45 -7.25
N VAL A 51 -0.03 10.54 -7.36
CA VAL A 51 -0.86 9.49 -7.94
C VAL A 51 -1.54 10.07 -9.17
N GLU A 52 -1.27 9.48 -10.33
CA GLU A 52 -1.91 9.83 -11.58
C GLU A 52 -2.97 8.79 -11.92
N VAL A 53 -4.15 9.25 -12.31
CA VAL A 53 -5.27 8.40 -12.73
C VAL A 53 -5.39 8.52 -14.24
N ASP A 54 -4.85 7.53 -14.97
CA ASP A 54 -4.84 7.50 -16.43
C ASP A 54 -6.12 6.85 -17.00
N ASP A 55 -6.46 5.64 -16.53
CA ASP A 55 -7.65 4.88 -16.95
C ASP A 55 -8.28 4.15 -15.75
N ILE A 56 -9.62 4.16 -15.66
CA ILE A 56 -10.36 3.44 -14.61
C ILE A 56 -11.11 2.27 -15.25
N ARG A 57 -10.59 1.05 -15.05
CA ARG A 57 -11.23 -0.19 -15.52
C ARG A 57 -12.05 -0.84 -14.42
N ILE A 58 -13.32 -1.06 -14.70
CA ILE A 58 -14.27 -1.67 -13.76
C ILE A 58 -14.56 -3.10 -14.21
N THR A 59 -14.29 -4.06 -13.34
CA THR A 59 -14.65 -5.47 -13.51
C THR A 59 -15.50 -5.95 -12.34
N SER A 60 -16.49 -6.81 -12.59
CA SER A 60 -17.30 -7.40 -11.54
C SER A 60 -16.53 -8.48 -10.78
N VAL A 61 -16.48 -8.38 -9.46
CA VAL A 61 -16.02 -9.47 -8.60
C VAL A 61 -17.22 -10.36 -8.28
N HIS A 62 -17.21 -11.59 -8.78
CA HIS A 62 -18.19 -12.60 -8.37
C HIS A 62 -17.69 -13.29 -7.10
N HIS A 63 -18.32 -13.00 -5.96
CA HIS A 63 -18.10 -13.80 -4.77
C HIS A 63 -18.71 -15.19 -5.02
N VAL A 64 -17.90 -16.16 -5.40
CA VAL A 64 -18.32 -17.57 -5.41
C VAL A 64 -18.48 -18.01 -3.97
N GLY A 65 -19.66 -17.76 -3.41
CA GLY A 65 -20.09 -18.38 -2.18
C GLY A 65 -19.97 -19.90 -2.35
N ARG A 66 -19.15 -20.55 -1.53
CA ARG A 66 -19.17 -22.00 -1.37
C ARG A 66 -20.61 -22.37 -1.03
N GLY A 67 -21.36 -22.85 -2.03
CA GLY A 67 -22.66 -23.46 -1.80
C GLY A 67 -22.45 -24.64 -0.88
N VAL A 68 -22.73 -24.45 0.40
CA VAL A 68 -22.90 -25.57 1.33
C VAL A 68 -24.10 -26.33 0.79
N LYS A 69 -23.85 -27.48 0.16
CA LYS A 69 -24.93 -28.41 -0.18
C LYS A 69 -25.65 -28.76 1.13
N PRO A 70 -26.98 -28.59 1.23
CA PRO A 70 -27.72 -29.20 2.32
C PRO A 70 -27.53 -30.72 2.19
N VAL A 71 -27.09 -31.36 3.26
CA VAL A 71 -27.16 -32.82 3.47
C VAL A 71 -28.55 -33.20 3.95
#